data_AF-A0A3D8YGB2-F1
#
_entry.id   AF-A0A3D8YGB2-F1
#
_cell.length_a   1.000
_cell.length_b   1.000
_cell.length_c   1.000
_cell.angle_alpha   90.00
_cell.angle_beta   90.00
_cell.angle_gamma   90.00
#
_symmetry.space_group_name_H-M   'P 1'
#
loop_
_entity.id
_entity.type
_entity.pdbx_description
1 polymer ?
#
loop_
_entity_poly.entity_id
_entity_poly.type
_entity_poly.pdbx_seq_one_letter_code
_entity_poly.pdbx_strand_id
1 'polypeptide(L)'
;MTIIINLRICDWQTITIHSRMKKLPIGDNIRLVRNRLGYSQEYVAERLGISKQRYRQLENEDQKSLTIGRILEIAIILQTDIETLFSIHRIKFKNEDVDMQPTESQLDELLYLIKDQKVLIDDIHKNMKS
;
A
#
# COMPACT_ATOMS: atom_id res chain seq x y z
N MET A 1 -25.79 -53.86 -0.61
CA MET A 1 -26.22 -52.50 -0.25
C MET A 1 -25.00 -51.72 0.24
N THR A 2 -24.18 -51.26 -0.70
CA THR A 2 -23.15 -50.22 -0.56
C THR A 2 -22.92 -49.72 -1.97
N ILE A 3 -23.37 -48.51 -2.30
CA ILE A 3 -23.16 -47.94 -3.63
C ILE A 3 -21.77 -47.31 -3.62
N ILE A 4 -20.78 -48.01 -4.17
CA ILE A 4 -19.51 -47.40 -4.59
C ILE A 4 -19.79 -46.76 -5.94
N ILE A 5 -19.99 -45.45 -5.98
CA ILE A 5 -20.04 -44.71 -7.24
C ILE A 5 -18.60 -44.43 -7.65
N ASN A 6 -18.06 -45.34 -8.47
CA ASN A 6 -16.83 -45.15 -9.21
C ASN A 6 -17.15 -44.26 -10.42
N LEU A 7 -16.96 -42.95 -10.28
CA LEU A 7 -17.06 -42.02 -11.41
C LEU A 7 -15.66 -41.64 -11.88
N ARG A 8 -15.18 -42.35 -12.91
CA ARG A 8 -14.21 -41.81 -13.87
C ARG A 8 -14.94 -40.77 -14.73
N ILE A 9 -14.37 -39.58 -14.89
CA ILE A 9 -14.06 -38.89 -16.17
C ILE A 9 -13.50 -37.47 -15.86
N CYS A 10 -12.28 -37.27 -16.35
CA CYS A 10 -11.60 -36.08 -16.88
C CYS A 10 -11.86 -34.66 -16.32
N ASP A 11 -10.72 -34.04 -16.00
CA ASP A 11 -10.42 -32.60 -15.92
C ASP A 11 -11.22 -31.76 -14.92
N TRP A 12 -10.51 -31.10 -14.01
CA TRP A 12 -10.37 -29.64 -13.96
C TRP A 12 -9.05 -29.30 -13.26
N GLN A 13 -8.27 -28.48 -13.93
CA GLN A 13 -6.98 -27.98 -13.52
C GLN A 13 -7.06 -27.21 -12.20
N THR A 14 -6.04 -27.41 -11.33
CA THR A 14 -5.49 -26.44 -10.36
C THR A 14 -6.44 -25.46 -9.69
N ILE A 15 -7.04 -25.85 -8.58
CA ILE A 15 -7.41 -24.90 -7.52
C ILE A 15 -6.21 -24.78 -6.57
N THR A 16 -5.14 -24.13 -7.05
CA THR A 16 -4.16 -23.54 -6.15
C THR A 16 -4.85 -22.35 -5.52
N ILE A 17 -5.21 -22.47 -4.24
CA ILE A 17 -5.55 -21.33 -3.39
C ILE A 17 -4.32 -20.41 -3.41
N HIS A 18 -4.29 -19.46 -4.36
CA HIS A 18 -3.35 -18.36 -4.33
C HIS A 18 -3.80 -17.50 -3.16
N SER A 19 -3.35 -17.87 -1.96
CA SER A 19 -3.21 -16.92 -0.89
C SER A 19 -2.55 -15.69 -1.51
N ARG A 20 -3.31 -14.60 -1.66
CA ARG A 20 -2.84 -13.31 -2.15
C ARG A 20 -1.87 -12.76 -1.10
N MET A 21 -0.69 -13.35 -0.97
CA MET A 21 0.44 -12.70 -0.32
C MET A 21 0.79 -11.52 -1.21
N LYS A 22 0.25 -10.36 -0.86
CA LYS A 22 0.58 -9.07 -1.46
C LYS A 22 2.10 -8.93 -1.37
N LYS A 23 2.80 -9.04 -2.50
CA LYS A 23 4.23 -8.76 -2.62
C LYS A 23 4.49 -7.44 -1.90
N LEU A 24 5.41 -7.40 -0.92
CA LEU A 24 5.81 -6.14 -0.29
C LEU A 24 6.57 -5.34 -1.35
N PRO A 25 6.06 -4.25 -1.92
CA PRO A 25 6.70 -3.62 -3.07
C PRO A 25 7.85 -2.71 -2.62
N ILE A 26 8.85 -3.27 -1.93
CA ILE A 26 9.95 -2.49 -1.37
C ILE A 26 10.74 -1.76 -2.46
N GLY A 27 10.88 -2.36 -3.64
CA GLY A 27 11.45 -1.72 -4.82
C GLY A 27 10.69 -0.45 -5.22
N ASP A 28 9.35 -0.45 -5.14
CA ASP A 28 8.54 0.74 -5.41
C ASP A 28 8.70 1.80 -4.32
N ASN A 29 8.84 1.39 -3.06
CA ASN A 29 9.09 2.31 -1.95
C ASN A 29 10.46 2.99 -2.10
N ILE A 30 11.49 2.23 -2.45
CA ILE A 30 12.83 2.73 -2.78
C ILE A 30 12.75 3.74 -3.92
N ARG A 31 12.04 3.39 -5.00
CA ARG A 31 11.83 4.29 -6.15
C ARG A 31 11.12 5.58 -5.75
N LEU A 32 10.11 5.49 -4.90
CA LEU A 32 9.31 6.63 -4.45
C LEU A 32 10.14 7.58 -3.57
N VAL A 33 10.90 7.06 -2.61
CA VAL A 33 11.81 7.90 -1.79
C VAL A 33 12.88 8.53 -2.66
N ARG A 34 13.50 7.76 -3.54
CA ARG A 34 14.52 8.26 -4.48
C ARG A 34 13.98 9.44 -5.30
N ASN A 35 12.79 9.30 -5.88
CA ASN A 35 12.16 10.35 -6.67
C ASN A 35 11.85 11.61 -5.85
N ARG A 36 11.43 11.47 -4.58
CA ARG A 36 11.18 12.62 -3.69
C ARG A 36 12.44 13.43 -3.40
N LEU A 37 13.60 12.78 -3.37
CA LEU A 37 14.90 13.42 -3.20
C LEU A 37 15.46 13.98 -4.51
N GLY A 38 14.79 13.75 -5.65
CA GLY A 38 15.28 14.17 -6.97
C GLY A 38 16.48 13.36 -7.48
N TYR A 39 16.76 12.19 -6.90
CA TYR A 39 17.91 11.38 -7.28
C TYR A 39 17.64 10.54 -8.53
N SER A 40 18.59 10.51 -9.47
CA SER A 40 18.54 9.61 -10.63
C SER A 40 18.86 8.16 -10.23
N GLN A 41 18.48 7.21 -11.09
CA GLN A 41 18.86 5.81 -10.88
C GLN A 41 20.38 5.64 -10.97
N GLU A 42 21.04 6.38 -11.86
CA GLU A 42 22.48 6.42 -12.02
C GLU A 42 23.18 6.86 -10.74
N TYR A 43 22.70 7.94 -10.11
CA TYR A 43 23.30 8.46 -8.88
C TYR A 43 23.29 7.41 -7.77
N VAL A 44 22.15 6.75 -7.51
CA VAL A 44 22.08 5.74 -6.46
C VAL A 44 22.86 4.48 -6.83
N ALA A 45 22.87 4.08 -8.10
CA ALA A 45 23.66 2.96 -8.58
C ALA A 45 25.17 3.17 -8.40
N GLU A 46 25.66 4.38 -8.71
CA GLU A 46 27.05 4.78 -8.50
C GLU A 46 27.43 4.73 -7.02
N ARG A 47 26.57 5.27 -6.15
CA ARG A 47 26.78 5.24 -4.68
C ARG A 47 26.76 3.83 -4.10
N LEU A 48 26.08 2.89 -4.75
CA LEU A 48 26.06 1.46 -4.41
C LEU A 48 27.19 0.64 -5.07
N GLY A 49 27.96 1.23 -5.99
CA GLY A 49 28.97 0.52 -6.76
C GLY A 49 28.39 -0.56 -7.70
N ILE A 50 27.19 -0.35 -8.24
CA ILE A 50 26.53 -1.28 -9.18
C ILE A 50 26.15 -0.60 -10.49
N SER A 51 25.82 -1.39 -11.51
CA SER A 51 25.30 -0.85 -12.77
C SER A 51 23.90 -0.24 -12.61
N LYS A 52 23.58 0.79 -13.39
CA LYS A 52 22.23 1.37 -13.47
C LYS A 52 21.16 0.31 -13.75
N GLN A 53 21.45 -0.61 -14.67
CA GLN A 53 20.56 -1.73 -15.00
C GLN A 53 20.28 -2.60 -13.77
N ARG A 54 21.32 -2.93 -12.99
CA ARG A 54 21.16 -3.71 -11.77
C ARG A 54 20.30 -2.97 -10.75
N TYR A 55 20.52 -1.68 -10.55
CA TYR A 55 19.69 -0.87 -9.65
C TYR A 55 18.22 -0.81 -10.13
N ARG A 56 17.96 -0.64 -11.43
CA ARG A 56 16.61 -0.69 -12.01
C ARG A 56 15.89 -2.02 -11.70
N GLN A 57 16.61 -3.15 -11.72
CA GLN A 57 16.05 -4.46 -11.35
C GLN A 57 15.64 -4.52 -9.88
N LEU A 58 16.41 -3.88 -8.98
CA LEU A 58 16.07 -3.79 -7.56
C LEU A 58 14.77 -3.01 -7.34
N GLU A 59 14.52 -1.97 -8.14
CA GLU A 59 13.28 -1.19 -8.08
C GLU A 59 12.07 -1.92 -8.66
N ASN A 60 12.21 -2.66 -9.78
CA ASN A 60 11.05 -3.08 -10.58
C ASN A 60 10.78 -4.60 -10.64
N GLU A 61 11.81 -5.44 -10.54
CA GLU A 61 11.72 -6.82 -11.05
C GLU A 61 11.87 -7.84 -9.93
N ASP A 62 13.07 -7.92 -9.34
CA ASP A 62 13.48 -9.10 -8.58
C ASP A 62 13.81 -8.81 -7.12
N GLN A 63 12.75 -8.80 -6.31
CA GLN A 63 12.86 -8.71 -4.85
C GLN A 63 13.55 -9.91 -4.21
N LYS A 64 13.66 -11.06 -4.89
CA LYS A 64 14.38 -12.22 -4.33
C LYS A 64 15.88 -11.94 -4.20
N SER A 65 16.40 -11.03 -5.02
CA SER A 65 17.80 -10.63 -5.00
C SER A 65 18.11 -9.46 -4.05
N LEU A 66 17.09 -8.93 -3.36
CA LEU A 66 17.17 -7.79 -2.46
C LEU A 66 17.39 -8.29 -1.02
N THR A 67 18.64 -8.35 -0.60
CA THR A 67 18.99 -8.75 0.77
C THR A 67 18.74 -7.61 1.76
N ILE A 68 18.55 -7.92 3.05
CA ILE A 68 18.45 -6.89 4.11
C ILE A 68 19.67 -5.95 4.09
N GLY A 69 20.88 -6.49 3.90
CA GLY A 69 22.09 -5.68 3.78
C GLY A 69 22.00 -4.65 2.65
N ARG A 70 21.48 -5.06 1.48
CA ARG A 70 21.27 -4.14 0.35
C ARG A 70 20.20 -3.09 0.63
N ILE A 71 19.14 -3.44 1.36
CA ILE A 71 18.11 -2.48 1.78
C ILE A 71 18.72 -1.44 2.72
N LEU A 72 19.57 -1.85 3.66
CA LEU A 72 20.25 -0.93 4.59
C LEU A 72 21.18 0.03 3.87
N GLU A 73 21.99 -0.47 2.93
CA GLU A 73 22.86 0.37 2.08
C GLU A 73 22.05 1.42 1.32
N ILE A 74 20.92 1.01 0.73
CA ILE A 74 20.00 1.90 0.03
C ILE A 74 19.38 2.93 1.00
N ALA A 75 18.96 2.51 2.20
CA ALA A 75 18.38 3.40 3.20
C ALA A 75 19.35 4.50 3.62
N ILE A 76 20.63 4.16 3.80
CA ILE A 76 21.72 5.12 4.10
C ILE A 76 21.87 6.13 2.97
N ILE A 77 21.91 5.69 1.71
CA ILE A 77 22.05 6.59 0.54
C ILE A 77 20.83 7.50 0.39
N LEU A 78 19.64 6.96 0.64
CA LEU A 78 18.37 7.69 0.58
C LEU A 78 18.07 8.46 1.87
N GLN A 79 18.98 8.49 2.84
CA GLN A 79 18.84 9.23 4.11
C GLN A 79 17.49 8.96 4.81
N THR A 80 17.07 7.69 4.80
CA THR A 80 15.79 7.24 5.38
C THR A 80 16.03 6.07 6.31
N ASP A 81 15.08 5.83 7.22
CA ASP A 81 15.08 4.59 8.00
C ASP A 81 14.56 3.40 7.17
N ILE A 82 14.93 2.21 7.62
CA ILE A 82 14.47 0.97 7.00
C ILE A 82 12.94 0.81 7.16
N GLU A 83 12.38 1.29 8.27
CA GLU A 83 10.95 1.24 8.56
C GLU A 83 10.12 1.97 7.50
N THR A 84 10.56 3.15 7.06
CA THR A 84 9.92 3.90 5.96
C THR A 84 9.93 3.10 4.67
N LEU A 85 11.06 2.47 4.31
CA LEU A 85 11.15 1.64 3.10
C LEU A 85 10.21 0.42 3.14
N PHE A 86 9.87 -0.10 4.31
CA PHE A 86 8.87 -1.16 4.46
C PHE A 86 7.42 -0.63 4.58
N SER A 87 7.24 0.60 5.07
CA SER A 87 5.93 1.14 5.44
C SER A 87 5.25 1.99 4.37
N ILE A 88 5.97 2.53 3.38
CA ILE A 88 5.40 3.42 2.35
C ILE A 88 4.20 2.81 1.62
N HIS A 89 4.21 1.50 1.36
CA HIS A 89 3.09 0.80 0.71
C HIS A 89 1.86 0.58 1.61
N ARG A 90 1.94 0.89 2.90
CA ARG A 90 0.76 1.00 3.79
C ARG A 90 0.00 2.30 3.57
N ILE A 91 0.65 3.31 3.00
CA ILE A 91 0.04 4.58 2.63
C ILE A 91 -0.23 4.52 1.13
N LYS A 92 -1.35 3.90 0.76
CA LYS A 92 -2.06 4.41 -0.41
C LYS A 92 -2.33 5.87 -0.08
N PHE A 93 -1.59 6.79 -0.70
CA PHE A 93 -2.09 8.14 -0.81
C PHE A 93 -3.46 7.99 -1.43
N LYS A 94 -4.51 8.30 -0.65
CA LYS A 94 -5.80 8.65 -1.22
C LYS A 94 -5.53 9.92 -2.01
N ASN A 95 -5.06 9.78 -3.24
CA ASN A 95 -5.53 10.69 -4.26
C ASN A 95 -7.00 10.37 -4.40
N GLU A 96 -7.80 11.42 -4.35
CA GLU A 96 -9.25 11.41 -4.49
C GLU A 96 -9.65 10.89 -5.88
N ASP A 97 -9.50 9.59 -6.09
CA ASP A 97 -10.22 8.81 -7.10
C ASP A 97 -11.04 7.76 -6.34
N VAL A 98 -11.82 8.25 -5.39
CA VAL A 98 -13.00 7.54 -4.93
C VAL A 98 -14.11 7.99 -5.88
N ASP A 99 -14.23 7.33 -7.02
CA ASP A 99 -15.54 7.20 -7.68
C ASP A 99 -16.38 6.19 -6.89
N MET A 100 -16.58 6.51 -5.62
CA MET A 100 -17.65 5.97 -4.81
C MET A 100 -18.45 7.21 -4.47
N GLN A 101 -19.43 7.50 -5.33
CA GLN A 101 -20.50 8.40 -4.93
C GLN A 101 -21.01 7.87 -3.59
N PRO A 102 -20.95 8.66 -2.50
CA PRO A 102 -21.51 8.23 -1.22
C PRO A 102 -22.94 7.80 -1.51
N THR A 103 -23.28 6.57 -1.16
CA THR A 103 -24.66 6.11 -1.35
C THR A 103 -25.58 7.11 -0.64
N GLU A 104 -26.71 7.46 -1.24
CA GLU A 104 -27.61 8.52 -0.73
C GLU A 104 -27.92 8.33 0.77
N SER A 105 -28.06 7.07 1.19
CA SER A 105 -28.22 6.65 2.58
C SER A 105 -27.07 7.01 3.53
N GLN A 106 -25.81 7.00 3.07
CA GLN A 106 -24.65 7.39 3.87
C GLN A 106 -24.55 8.91 4.00
N LEU A 107 -24.97 9.64 2.96
CA LEU A 107 -24.98 11.10 2.97
C LEU A 107 -26.05 11.63 3.94
N ASP A 108 -27.21 10.99 3.99
CA ASP A 108 -28.29 11.34 4.93
C ASP A 108 -27.93 11.04 6.39
N GLU A 109 -27.28 9.91 6.65
CA GLU A 109 -26.80 9.56 7.99
C GLU A 109 -25.77 10.58 8.47
N LEU A 110 -24.84 10.97 7.61
CA LEU A 110 -23.83 11.98 7.94
C LEU A 110 -24.48 13.36 8.16
N LEU A 111 -25.46 13.74 7.34
CA LEU A 111 -26.17 15.01 7.46
C LEU A 111 -26.93 15.11 8.78
N TYR A 112 -27.56 14.00 9.19
CA TYR A 112 -28.27 13.92 10.45
C TYR A 112 -27.32 14.14 11.64
N LEU A 113 -26.14 13.50 11.63
CA LEU A 113 -25.14 13.65 12.69
C LEU A 113 -24.58 15.08 12.78
N ILE A 114 -24.30 15.72 11.65
CA ILE A 114 -23.80 17.11 11.61
C ILE A 114 -24.84 18.08 12.18
N LYS A 115 -26.12 17.85 11.86
CA LYS A 115 -27.22 18.68 12.36
C LYS A 115 -27.35 18.55 13.88
N ASP A 116 -27.28 17.33 14.40
CA ASP A 116 -27.36 17.07 15.84
C ASP A 116 -26.21 17.74 16.61
N GLN A 117 -24.98 17.63 16.10
CA GLN A 117 -23.81 18.29 16.68
C GLN A 117 -23.97 19.82 16.75
N LYS A 118 -24.58 20.43 15.74
CA LYS A 118 -24.80 21.88 15.72
C LYS A 118 -25.75 22.33 16.83
N VAL A 119 -26.82 21.57 17.07
CA VAL A 119 -27.78 21.86 18.15
C VAL A 119 -27.09 21.82 19.51
N LEU A 120 -26.25 20.80 19.74
CA LEU A 120 -25.48 20.68 20.98
C LEU A 120 -24.54 21.86 21.20
N ILE A 121 -23.87 22.33 20.14
CA ILE A 121 -22.99 23.51 20.20
C ILE A 121 -23.80 24.77 20.55
N ASP A 122 -24.97 24.94 19.96
CA ASP A 122 -25.83 26.10 20.23
C ASP A 122 -26.36 26.09 21.68
N ASP A 123 -26.68 24.92 22.22
CA ASP A 123 -27.08 24.76 23.62
C ASP A 123 -25.92 25.04 24.59
N ILE A 124 -24.71 24.57 24.27
CA ILE A 124 -23.50 24.92 25.04
C ILE A 124 -23.27 26.43 25.01
N HIS A 125 -23.38 27.06 23.84
CA HIS A 125 -23.24 28.51 23.69
C HIS A 125 -24.28 29.29 24.50
N LYS A 126 -25.53 28.81 24.56
CA LYS A 126 -26.60 29.43 25.35
C LYS A 126 -26.33 29.33 26.84
N ASN A 127 -25.86 28.18 27.31
CA ASN A 127 -25.52 27.96 28.72
C ASN A 127 -24.26 28.72 29.15
N MET A 128 -23.32 28.99 28.24
CA MET A 128 -22.15 29.86 28.52
C MET A 128 -22.48 31.35 28.58
N LYS A 129 -23.64 31.78 28.05
CA LYS A 129 -24.09 33.18 28.03
C LYS A 129 -25.09 33.53 29.13
N SER A 130 -25.50 32.55 29.95
CA SER A 130 -26.38 32.72 31.11
C SER A 130 -25.59 32.71 32.41
#